data_AF-A0A382D559-F1
#
_entry.id   AF-A0A382D559-F1
#
_cell.length_a   1.000
_cell.length_b   1.000
_cell.length_c   1.000
_cell.angle_alpha   90.00
_cell.angle_beta   90.00
_cell.angle_gamma   90.00
#
_symmetry.space_group_name_H-M   'P 1'
#
loop_
_entity.id
_entity.type
_entity.pdbx_description
1 polymer ?
#
loop_
_entity_poly.entity_id
_entity_poly.type
_entity_poly.pdbx_seq_one_letter_code
_entity_poly.pdbx_strand_id
1 'polypeptide(L)'
;VSNRCITLVVMGILMVGSRSGPLDALQQTGSSLRNHVEFLASDDLGGRLTGTTGAGKAADYIIGQLQGMGATTIPGSGGYRLPFEFTSGITDVGSRFFASGDALHTPVRSGEGQIRPLTFSDTGEVSGPLVFAGYGITIPDNVDYPYD
;
A
#
# COMPACT_ATOMS: atom_id res chain seq x y z
N VAL A 1 -28.44 19.97 79.24
CA VAL A 1 -28.50 18.51 78.92
C VAL A 1 -28.68 18.39 77.42
N SER A 2 -27.97 17.57 76.64
CA SER A 2 -26.64 16.94 76.82
C SER A 2 -26.06 16.56 75.45
N ASN A 3 -24.74 16.38 75.39
CA ASN A 3 -23.87 16.15 74.23
C ASN A 3 -24.09 14.86 73.40
N ARG A 4 -23.89 14.99 72.06
CA ARG A 4 -23.11 14.12 71.12
C ARG A 4 -23.63 12.73 70.65
N CYS A 5 -23.39 12.45 69.35
CA CYS A 5 -22.89 11.22 68.67
C CYS A 5 -23.49 11.05 67.24
N ILE A 6 -22.70 11.13 66.15
CA ILE A 6 -22.00 10.03 65.42
C ILE A 6 -22.99 9.16 64.59
N THR A 7 -23.20 9.41 63.28
CA THR A 7 -22.38 9.12 62.06
C THR A 7 -22.76 7.81 61.37
N LEU A 8 -23.21 7.88 60.10
CA LEU A 8 -22.87 6.91 59.04
C LEU A 8 -23.23 7.45 57.64
N VAL A 9 -22.44 7.06 56.64
CA VAL A 9 -22.56 7.36 55.19
C VAL A 9 -22.29 6.06 54.44
N VAL A 10 -22.95 5.77 53.31
CA VAL A 10 -22.40 4.99 52.17
C VAL A 10 -23.37 4.89 50.97
N MET A 11 -22.79 4.81 49.76
CA MET A 11 -23.35 4.45 48.44
C MET A 11 -24.74 4.98 48.01
N GLY A 12 -24.70 6.03 47.19
CA GLY A 12 -25.41 6.02 45.91
C GLY A 12 -24.37 5.82 44.79
N ILE A 13 -24.41 4.69 44.08
CA ILE A 13 -23.44 4.42 43.00
C ILE A 13 -23.81 5.25 41.77
N LEU A 14 -23.08 6.34 41.55
CA LEU A 14 -23.06 7.00 40.25
C LEU A 14 -22.36 6.05 39.26
N MET A 15 -23.06 5.60 38.23
CA MET A 15 -22.40 4.92 37.11
C MET A 15 -21.56 5.94 36.35
N VAL A 16 -20.28 6.02 36.72
CA VAL A 16 -19.25 6.69 35.92
C VAL A 16 -19.16 5.95 34.60
N GLY A 17 -19.73 6.53 33.54
CA GLY A 17 -19.66 5.96 32.20
C GLY A 17 -18.20 5.83 31.78
N SER A 18 -17.77 4.61 31.51
CA SER A 18 -16.40 4.30 31.09
C SER A 18 -16.06 5.09 29.83
N ARG A 19 -15.23 6.12 29.97
CA ARG A 19 -14.55 6.74 28.82
C ARG A 19 -13.53 5.73 28.32
N SER A 20 -13.85 5.02 27.24
CA SER A 20 -12.93 4.13 26.53
C SER A 20 -11.60 4.84 26.34
N GLY A 21 -10.52 4.22 26.78
CA GLY A 21 -9.20 4.83 26.75
C GLY A 21 -8.67 4.99 25.33
N PRO A 22 -7.66 5.85 25.11
CA PRO A 22 -6.94 5.87 23.84
C PRO A 22 -6.31 4.49 23.53
N LEU A 23 -6.00 3.69 24.56
CA LEU A 23 -5.55 2.30 24.42
C LEU A 23 -6.67 1.39 23.87
N ASP A 24 -7.89 1.47 24.41
CA ASP A 24 -9.03 0.71 23.88
C ASP A 24 -9.32 1.11 22.42
N ALA A 25 -9.26 2.40 22.11
CA ALA A 25 -9.45 2.92 20.75
C ALA A 25 -8.35 2.44 19.78
N LEU A 26 -7.08 2.42 20.21
CA LEU A 26 -5.97 1.87 19.41
C LEU A 26 -6.06 0.35 19.25
N GLN A 27 -6.54 -0.37 20.25
CA GLN A 27 -6.70 -1.82 20.22
C GLN A 27 -7.91 -2.24 19.35
N GLN A 28 -8.98 -1.44 19.37
CA GLN A 28 -10.13 -1.54 18.46
C GLN A 28 -9.75 -1.16 17.02
N THR A 29 -8.95 -0.11 16.83
CA THR A 29 -8.35 0.23 15.51
C THR A 29 -7.43 -0.89 15.01
N GLY A 30 -6.57 -1.46 15.86
CA GLY A 30 -5.62 -2.51 15.48
C GLY A 30 -6.29 -3.82 15.05
N SER A 31 -7.36 -4.22 15.76
CA SER A 31 -8.18 -5.37 15.39
C SER A 31 -9.02 -5.11 14.12
N SER A 32 -9.61 -3.92 13.96
CA SER A 32 -10.30 -3.53 12.73
C SER A 32 -9.34 -3.50 11.52
N LEU A 33 -8.17 -2.89 11.68
CA LEU A 33 -7.14 -2.80 10.63
C LEU A 33 -6.64 -4.19 10.20
N ARG A 34 -6.45 -5.10 11.16
CA ARG A 34 -6.10 -6.49 10.84
C ARG A 34 -7.16 -7.13 9.94
N ASN A 35 -8.44 -7.01 10.28
CA ASN A 35 -9.53 -7.56 9.47
C ASN A 35 -9.57 -6.96 8.06
N HIS A 36 -9.32 -5.65 7.90
CA HIS A 36 -9.23 -5.01 6.59
C HIS A 36 -8.05 -5.54 5.76
N VAL A 37 -6.87 -5.72 6.37
CA VAL A 37 -5.67 -6.27 5.71
C VAL A 37 -5.88 -7.74 5.33
N GLU A 38 -6.41 -8.57 6.23
CA GLU A 38 -6.67 -9.98 5.98
C GLU A 38 -7.71 -10.19 4.88
N PHE A 39 -8.81 -9.42 4.86
CA PHE A 39 -9.75 -9.46 3.73
C PHE A 39 -9.07 -9.03 2.41
N LEU A 40 -8.41 -7.87 2.39
CA LEU A 40 -7.82 -7.34 1.16
C LEU A 40 -6.67 -8.23 0.62
N ALA A 41 -5.98 -8.98 1.48
CA ALA A 41 -4.92 -9.91 1.11
C ALA A 41 -5.37 -11.37 0.92
N SER A 42 -6.66 -11.67 1.11
CA SER A 42 -7.19 -13.05 1.05
C SER A 42 -7.15 -13.69 -0.34
N ASP A 43 -7.08 -15.02 -0.37
CA ASP A 43 -7.12 -15.84 -1.59
C ASP A 43 -8.42 -15.62 -2.40
N ASP A 44 -9.52 -15.24 -1.75
CA ASP A 44 -10.80 -14.90 -2.37
C ASP A 44 -10.67 -13.76 -3.39
N LEU A 45 -9.69 -12.86 -3.24
CA LEU A 45 -9.42 -11.82 -4.22
C LEU A 45 -8.52 -12.33 -5.36
N GLY A 46 -7.67 -13.34 -5.14
CA GLY A 46 -6.77 -13.88 -6.16
C GLY A 46 -5.70 -12.89 -6.63
N GLY A 47 -5.34 -11.92 -5.78
CA GLY A 47 -4.50 -10.78 -6.14
C GLY A 47 -5.31 -9.52 -6.48
N ARG A 48 -4.61 -8.40 -6.78
CA ARG A 48 -5.22 -7.08 -7.01
C ARG A 48 -4.54 -6.29 -8.14
N LEU A 49 -4.08 -6.99 -9.18
CA LEU A 49 -3.50 -6.34 -10.38
C LEU A 49 -4.58 -5.50 -11.09
N THR A 50 -4.22 -4.31 -11.59
CA THR A 50 -5.14 -3.36 -12.22
C THR A 50 -5.96 -4.02 -13.33
N GLY A 51 -7.28 -3.81 -13.33
CA GLY A 51 -8.22 -4.39 -14.30
C GLY A 51 -8.65 -5.84 -14.02
N THR A 52 -8.10 -6.53 -13.02
CA THR A 52 -8.53 -7.90 -12.67
C THR A 52 -9.80 -7.93 -11.82
N THR A 53 -10.50 -9.07 -11.83
CA THR A 53 -11.65 -9.34 -10.95
C THR A 53 -11.34 -9.13 -9.47
N GLY A 54 -10.11 -9.45 -9.03
CA GLY A 54 -9.64 -9.23 -7.66
C GLY A 54 -9.50 -7.77 -7.28
N ALA A 55 -8.98 -6.93 -8.19
CA ALA A 55 -9.01 -5.47 -8.03
C ALA A 55 -10.46 -4.93 -8.03
N GLY A 56 -11.36 -5.53 -8.80
CA GLY A 56 -12.80 -5.26 -8.75
C GLY A 56 -13.40 -5.48 -7.35
N LYS A 57 -13.24 -6.70 -6.81
CA LYS A 57 -13.67 -7.07 -5.45
C LYS A 57 -13.09 -6.14 -4.37
N ALA A 58 -11.80 -5.80 -4.48
CA ALA A 58 -11.14 -4.87 -3.56
C ALA A 58 -11.77 -3.46 -3.61
N ALA A 59 -12.10 -2.96 -4.80
CA ALA A 59 -12.78 -1.69 -4.96
C ALA A 59 -14.19 -1.72 -4.35
N ASP A 60 -14.99 -2.77 -4.58
CA ASP A 60 -16.32 -2.89 -3.96
C ASP A 60 -16.27 -2.92 -2.43
N TYR A 61 -15.28 -3.62 -1.86
CA TYR A 61 -15.06 -3.62 -0.41
C TYR A 61 -14.73 -2.23 0.14
N ILE A 62 -13.79 -1.51 -0.50
CA ILE A 62 -13.39 -0.15 -0.11
C ILE A 62 -14.58 0.82 -0.24
N ILE A 63 -15.38 0.70 -1.29
CA ILE A 63 -16.61 1.48 -1.48
C ILE A 63 -17.61 1.20 -0.35
N GLY A 64 -17.77 -0.06 0.05
CA GLY A 64 -18.59 -0.43 1.22
C GLY A 64 -18.09 0.17 2.53
N GLN A 65 -16.77 0.20 2.77
CA GLN A 65 -16.22 0.87 3.96
C GLN A 65 -16.45 2.39 3.92
N LEU A 66 -16.23 3.05 2.78
CA LEU A 66 -16.47 4.47 2.59
C LEU A 66 -17.95 4.84 2.84
N GLN A 67 -18.88 4.06 2.28
CA GLN A 67 -20.31 4.21 2.51
C GLN A 67 -20.70 4.00 3.98
N GLY A 68 -20.14 2.98 4.63
CA GLY A 68 -20.36 2.70 6.07
C GLY A 68 -19.87 3.80 7.00
N MET A 69 -18.82 4.53 6.60
CA MET A 69 -18.32 5.73 7.29
C MET A 69 -19.05 7.03 6.89
N GLY A 70 -20.03 6.98 5.98
CA GLY A 70 -20.77 8.14 5.51
C GLY A 70 -20.01 9.08 4.56
N ALA A 71 -18.89 8.62 3.98
CA ALA A 71 -18.16 9.39 2.97
C ALA A 71 -18.99 9.52 1.68
N THR A 72 -18.98 10.70 1.07
CA THR A 72 -19.73 11.00 -0.16
C THR A 72 -18.89 10.81 -1.43
N THR A 73 -19.57 10.69 -2.57
CA THR A 73 -18.91 10.68 -3.88
C THR A 73 -18.39 12.07 -4.26
N ILE A 74 -17.35 12.10 -5.10
CA ILE A 74 -16.82 13.36 -5.67
C ILE A 74 -17.93 14.01 -6.54
N PRO A 75 -18.23 15.31 -6.39
CA PRO A 75 -19.25 15.98 -7.19
C PRO A 75 -19.01 15.79 -8.70
N GLY A 76 -20.05 15.35 -9.42
CA GLY A 76 -19.99 15.12 -10.87
C GLY A 76 -19.33 13.82 -11.34
N SER A 77 -18.71 13.03 -10.45
CA SER A 77 -17.98 11.79 -10.82
C SER A 77 -18.85 10.59 -11.24
N GLY A 78 -20.17 10.66 -11.02
CA GLY A 78 -21.09 9.54 -11.27
C GLY A 78 -21.03 8.39 -10.25
N GLY A 79 -20.09 8.39 -9.29
CA GLY A 79 -19.98 7.34 -8.29
C GLY A 79 -18.67 7.38 -7.50
N TYR A 80 -18.34 6.28 -6.82
CA TYR A 80 -17.05 6.12 -6.13
C TYR A 80 -15.93 5.60 -7.05
N ARG A 81 -16.26 5.21 -8.29
CA ARG A 81 -15.31 4.69 -9.29
C ARG A 81 -14.97 5.78 -10.29
N LEU A 82 -13.70 6.17 -10.35
CA LEU A 82 -13.15 7.08 -11.36
C LEU A 82 -12.50 6.24 -12.48
N PRO A 83 -13.02 6.26 -13.73
CA PRO A 83 -12.36 5.60 -14.84
C PRO A 83 -11.12 6.40 -15.29
N PHE A 84 -10.05 5.70 -15.65
CA PHE A 84 -8.86 6.25 -16.28
C PHE A 84 -8.23 5.20 -17.22
N GLU A 85 -7.50 5.66 -18.23
CA GLU A 85 -6.76 4.80 -19.15
C GLU A 85 -5.35 4.52 -18.62
N PHE A 86 -4.84 3.30 -18.85
CA PHE A 86 -3.49 2.91 -18.47
C PHE A 86 -2.93 1.86 -19.44
N THR A 87 -1.61 1.88 -19.66
CA THR A 87 -0.91 0.81 -20.40
C THR A 87 -0.94 -0.47 -19.56
N SER A 88 -1.63 -1.50 -20.04
CA SER A 88 -1.78 -2.76 -19.31
C SER A 88 -0.79 -3.83 -19.78
N GLY A 89 -0.05 -4.40 -18.83
CA GLY A 89 0.91 -5.48 -19.07
C GLY A 89 2.28 -5.03 -19.57
N ILE A 90 3.19 -5.99 -19.71
CA ILE A 90 4.46 -5.86 -20.42
C ILE A 90 4.54 -7.06 -21.38
N THR A 91 4.72 -6.80 -22.66
CA THR A 91 5.05 -7.86 -23.64
C THR A 91 6.56 -7.88 -23.82
N ASP A 92 7.24 -8.89 -23.29
CA ASP A 92 8.62 -9.14 -23.70
C ASP A 92 8.65 -9.62 -25.15
N VAL A 93 9.12 -8.77 -26.05
CA VAL A 93 9.28 -9.09 -27.47
C VAL A 93 10.46 -10.02 -27.75
N GLY A 94 11.35 -10.23 -26.78
CA GLY A 94 12.40 -11.26 -26.88
C GLY A 94 13.74 -10.90 -26.23
N SER A 95 13.72 -10.35 -25.02
CA SER A 95 14.87 -10.05 -24.16
C SER A 95 15.99 -11.07 -24.31
N ARG A 96 17.23 -10.61 -24.54
CA ARG A 96 18.49 -11.36 -24.57
C ARG A 96 19.67 -10.40 -24.31
N PHE A 97 20.83 -10.98 -24.05
CA PHE A 97 22.08 -10.28 -23.69
C PHE A 97 23.27 -11.17 -24.10
N PHE A 98 24.43 -10.58 -24.42
CA PHE A 98 25.68 -10.95 -23.72
C PHE A 98 26.82 -9.94 -23.88
N ALA A 99 27.83 -10.03 -23.00
CA ALA A 99 29.16 -9.42 -23.12
C ALA A 99 30.26 -10.46 -22.80
N SER A 100 31.49 -10.32 -23.31
CA SER A 100 32.61 -11.20 -22.91
C SER A 100 33.95 -10.44 -22.91
N GLY A 101 34.80 -10.77 -21.94
CA GLY A 101 35.72 -9.81 -21.29
C GLY A 101 35.46 -9.91 -19.79
N ASP A 102 35.05 -8.81 -19.15
CA ASP A 102 34.21 -8.90 -17.95
C ASP A 102 32.84 -9.48 -18.34
N ALA A 103 32.73 -10.81 -18.29
CA ALA A 103 31.79 -11.56 -19.13
C ALA A 103 30.40 -11.76 -18.51
N LEU A 104 29.38 -11.55 -19.36
CA LEU A 104 27.95 -11.66 -19.06
C LEU A 104 27.19 -12.12 -20.32
N HIS A 105 27.52 -13.35 -20.81
CA HIS A 105 26.91 -15.48 -22.64
C HIS A 105 25.56 -16.38 -22.68
N THR A 106 24.60 -16.13 -23.60
CA THR A 106 23.33 -16.88 -23.85
C THR A 106 22.19 -16.47 -22.89
N PRO A 107 20.89 -16.74 -23.14
CA PRO A 107 20.03 -15.67 -23.67
C PRO A 107 18.67 -15.54 -22.95
N VAL A 108 18.56 -14.68 -21.92
CA VAL A 108 17.35 -14.63 -21.06
C VAL A 108 16.09 -14.07 -21.75
N ARG A 109 15.28 -14.97 -22.32
CA ARG A 109 13.86 -14.70 -22.55
C ARG A 109 13.20 -14.35 -21.22
N SER A 110 12.41 -13.28 -21.16
CA SER A 110 11.61 -12.97 -19.97
C SER A 110 10.67 -14.14 -19.69
N GLY A 111 10.98 -14.88 -18.63
CA GLY A 111 10.42 -16.22 -18.37
C GLY A 111 11.35 -17.07 -17.51
N GLU A 112 12.67 -17.06 -17.77
CA GLU A 112 13.67 -17.80 -17.00
C GLU A 112 14.30 -17.00 -15.84
N GLY A 113 13.64 -15.90 -15.44
CA GLY A 113 13.91 -15.16 -14.20
C GLY A 113 15.16 -14.27 -14.14
N GLN A 114 16.13 -14.46 -15.04
CA GLN A 114 17.44 -13.80 -14.98
C GLN A 114 17.46 -12.33 -15.51
N ILE A 115 16.47 -11.92 -16.31
CA ILE A 115 16.23 -10.55 -16.80
C ILE A 115 14.72 -10.30 -16.75
N ARG A 116 14.34 -9.06 -16.42
CA ARG A 116 12.96 -8.55 -16.49
C ARG A 116 12.99 -7.12 -17.06
N PRO A 117 12.38 -6.86 -18.23
CA PRO A 117 12.18 -5.49 -18.70
C PRO A 117 11.27 -4.71 -17.74
N LEU A 118 11.48 -3.41 -17.60
CA LEU A 118 10.64 -2.54 -16.77
C LEU A 118 9.41 -2.08 -17.57
N THR A 119 8.34 -1.69 -16.89
CA THR A 119 7.07 -1.26 -17.53
C THR A 119 7.21 -0.03 -18.44
N PHE A 120 8.31 0.70 -18.31
CA PHE A 120 8.63 1.92 -19.04
C PHE A 120 9.91 1.78 -19.90
N SER A 121 10.42 0.57 -20.08
CA SER A 121 11.54 0.31 -21.01
C SER A 121 11.05 0.37 -22.46
N ASP A 122 11.77 1.10 -23.31
CA ASP A 122 11.55 1.09 -24.76
C ASP A 122 12.15 -0.17 -25.41
N THR A 123 11.76 -0.47 -26.66
CA THR A 123 12.25 -1.62 -27.43
C THR A 123 13.38 -1.18 -28.37
N GLY A 124 14.57 -1.77 -28.21
CA GLY A 124 15.70 -1.51 -29.10
C GLY A 124 16.87 -2.47 -28.88
N GLU A 125 17.90 -2.30 -29.71
CA GLU A 125 19.19 -3.00 -29.61
C GLU A 125 20.30 -1.97 -29.34
N VAL A 126 21.24 -2.30 -28.46
CA VAL A 126 22.34 -1.42 -28.06
C VAL A 126 23.62 -2.23 -27.84
N SER A 127 24.76 -1.65 -28.24
CA SER A 127 26.09 -2.24 -28.08
C SER A 127 27.10 -1.14 -27.76
N GLY A 128 27.98 -1.39 -26.80
CA GLY A 128 28.97 -0.43 -26.31
C GLY A 128 29.69 -0.89 -25.04
N PRO A 129 30.61 -0.08 -24.50
CA PRO A 129 31.30 -0.39 -23.24
C PRO A 129 30.34 -0.43 -22.05
N LEU A 130 30.48 -1.44 -21.19
CA LEU A 130 29.78 -1.51 -19.92
C LEU A 130 30.52 -0.68 -18.87
N VAL A 131 29.79 0.11 -18.08
CA VAL A 131 30.33 0.95 -17.00
C VAL A 131 29.48 0.85 -15.73
N PHE A 132 30.12 0.94 -14.56
CA PHE A 132 29.42 0.99 -13.28
C PHE A 132 29.14 2.44 -12.87
N ALA A 133 27.86 2.84 -12.90
CA ALA A 133 27.41 4.20 -12.61
C ALA A 133 26.88 4.39 -11.17
N GLY A 134 27.19 3.48 -10.24
CA GLY A 134 26.65 3.50 -8.88
C GLY A 134 25.12 3.43 -8.89
N TYR A 135 24.46 4.40 -8.25
CA TYR A 135 23.00 4.51 -8.19
C TYR A 135 22.36 5.27 -9.38
N GLY A 136 23.16 5.80 -10.31
CA GLY A 136 22.64 6.59 -11.44
C GLY A 136 22.03 7.95 -11.05
N ILE A 137 22.40 8.49 -9.89
CA ILE A 137 21.93 9.78 -9.37
C ILE A 137 22.95 10.87 -9.71
N THR A 138 22.49 11.97 -10.29
CA THR A 138 23.28 13.20 -10.47
C THR A 138 22.83 14.24 -9.43
N ILE A 139 23.74 14.64 -8.54
CA ILE A 139 23.53 15.78 -7.64
C ILE A 139 24.07 17.04 -8.34
N PRO A 140 23.29 18.12 -8.52
CA PRO A 140 23.81 19.37 -9.07
C PRO A 140 24.72 20.09 -8.06
N ASP A 141 25.82 20.68 -8.54
CA ASP A 141 26.87 21.32 -7.72
C ASP A 141 26.40 22.47 -6.80
N ASN A 142 25.15 22.93 -6.97
CA ASN A 142 24.55 24.04 -6.24
C ASN A 142 23.52 23.63 -5.18
N VAL A 143 23.37 22.34 -4.85
CA VAL A 143 22.41 21.87 -3.85
C VAL A 143 23.11 21.13 -2.70
N ASP A 144 23.24 21.84 -1.58
CA ASP A 144 23.82 21.33 -0.33
C ASP A 144 22.81 20.40 0.38
N TYR A 145 22.92 19.10 0.12
CA TYR A 145 22.04 18.06 0.68
C TYR A 145 22.76 17.29 1.82
N PRO A 146 22.40 17.51 3.09
CA PRO A 146 22.95 16.76 4.21
C PRO A 146 22.32 15.36 4.29
N TYR A 147 23.06 14.37 3.80
CA TYR A 147 22.78 12.93 4.01
C TYR A 147 24.02 12.21 4.60
N ASP A 148 24.51 12.77 5.70
CA ASP A 148 25.36 12.14 6.73
C ASP A 148 24.68 12.36 8.10
#